data_AF-A0A0A9GF73-F1
#
_entry.id   AF-A0A0A9GF73-F1
#
_cell.length_a   1.000
_cell.length_b   1.000
_cell.length_c   1.000
_cell.angle_alpha   90.00
_cell.angle_beta   90.00
_cell.angle_gamma   90.00
#
_symmetry.space_group_name_H-M   'P 1'
#
loop_
_entity.id
_entity.type
_entity.pdbx_description
1 polymer ?
#
loop_
_entity_poly.entity_id
_entity_poly.type
_entity_poly.pdbx_seq_one_letter_code
_entity_poly.pdbx_strand_id
1 'polypeptide(L)'
;MYFPVHAAVRLHAGDVVGLLDERLAKDANVKELERVCKVACWCIQDEEGDRPTMGLVVQQLEGVADVGLPPIPSRLHMLAMVNGCVGGGAEDEL
;
A
#
# COMPACT_ATOMS: atom_id res chain seq x y z
N MET A 1 13.45 10.22 -1.21
CA MET A 1 12.58 9.10 -1.65
C MET A 1 11.13 9.51 -1.43
N TYR A 2 10.27 9.41 -2.44
CA TYR A 2 8.86 9.81 -2.33
C TYR A 2 8.07 8.70 -1.62
N PHE A 3 7.43 9.03 -0.49
CA PHE A 3 6.81 8.04 0.40
C PHE A 3 5.72 7.18 -0.28
N PRO A 4 4.80 7.73 -1.09
CA PRO A 4 3.76 6.92 -1.75
C PRO A 4 4.31 5.81 -2.67
N VAL A 5 5.42 6.06 -3.37
CA VAL A 5 6.09 5.02 -4.19
C VAL A 5 6.64 3.92 -3.29
N HIS A 6 7.32 4.31 -2.20
CA HIS A 6 7.89 3.36 -1.24
C HIS A 6 6.80 2.50 -0.59
N ALA A 7 5.69 3.13 -0.20
CA ALA A 7 4.53 2.46 0.40
C ALA A 7 3.87 1.47 -0.55
N ALA A 8 3.63 1.86 -1.80
CA ALA A 8 3.04 0.98 -2.80
C ALA A 8 3.91 -0.25 -3.09
N VAL A 9 5.24 -0.07 -3.21
CA VAL A 9 6.18 -1.18 -3.46
C VAL A 9 6.24 -2.14 -2.27
N ARG A 10 6.40 -1.63 -1.04
CA ARG A 10 6.46 -2.47 0.15
C ARG A 10 5.15 -3.21 0.43
N LEU A 11 4.01 -2.57 0.18
CA LEU A 11 2.70 -3.21 0.29
C LEU A 11 2.59 -4.41 -0.65
N HIS A 12 3.03 -4.27 -1.91
CA HIS A 12 3.06 -5.37 -2.87
C HIS A 12 4.04 -6.48 -2.48
N ALA A 13 5.15 -6.13 -1.84
CA ALA A 13 6.11 -7.09 -1.29
C ALA A 13 5.65 -7.76 0.02
N GLY A 14 4.50 -7.37 0.58
CA GLY A 14 3.99 -7.88 1.85
C GLY A 14 4.68 -7.30 3.10
N ASP A 15 5.63 -6.38 2.95
CA ASP A 15 6.34 -5.72 4.06
C ASP A 15 5.59 -4.47 4.53
N VAL A 16 4.40 -4.66 5.10
CA VAL A 16 3.59 -3.56 5.64
C VAL A 16 4.13 -3.04 6.98
N VAL A 17 4.80 -3.89 7.75
CA VAL A 17 5.39 -3.51 9.05
C VAL A 17 6.51 -2.48 8.85
N GLY A 18 7.26 -2.58 7.76
CA GLY A 18 8.27 -1.59 7.36
C GLY A 18 7.69 -0.21 7.00
N LEU A 19 6.38 -0.08 6.85
CA LEU A 19 5.70 1.21 6.60
C LEU A 19 5.21 1.89 7.88
N LEU A 20 5.25 1.19 9.01
CA LEU A 20 4.78 1.73 10.28
C LEU A 20 5.75 2.80 10.80
N ASP A 21 5.21 3.96 11.18
CA ASP A 21 6.00 5.05 11.74
C ASP A 21 6.65 4.61 13.06
N GLU A 22 7.95 4.87 13.23
CA GLU A 22 8.71 4.51 14.43
C GLU A 22 8.13 5.12 15.71
N ARG A 23 7.44 6.27 15.60
CA ARG A 23 6.79 6.96 16.72
C ARG A 23 5.59 6.21 17.28
N LEU A 24 5.05 5.25 16.53
CA LEU A 24 4.00 4.34 17.02
C LEU A 24 4.57 3.21 17.86
N ALA A 25 5.89 3.18 18.13
CA ALA A 25 6.56 2.11 18.89
C ALA A 25 6.30 0.70 18.35
N LYS A 26 5.98 0.60 17.05
CA LYS A 26 5.49 -0.61 16.37
C LYS A 26 4.22 -1.23 16.99
N ASP A 27 3.46 -0.44 17.73
CA ASP A 27 2.20 -0.84 18.34
C ASP A 27 1.04 -0.62 17.36
N ALA A 28 0.92 -1.49 16.37
CA ALA A 28 -0.20 -1.49 15.45
C ALA A 28 -0.61 -2.91 15.09
N ASN A 29 -1.91 -3.11 14.89
CA ASN A 29 -2.45 -4.35 14.37
C ASN A 29 -2.05 -4.49 12.90
N VAL A 30 -1.27 -5.53 12.57
CA VAL A 30 -0.78 -5.80 11.21
C VAL A 30 -1.91 -5.88 10.19
N LYS A 31 -3.07 -6.43 10.56
CA LYS A 31 -4.23 -6.55 9.66
C LYS A 31 -4.86 -5.20 9.36
N GLU A 32 -4.93 -4.31 10.35
CA GLU A 32 -5.44 -2.95 10.16
C GLU A 32 -4.45 -2.12 9.35
N LEU A 33 -3.16 -2.28 9.61
CA LEU A 33 -2.09 -1.62 8.87
C LEU A 33 -2.12 -2.00 7.38
N GLU A 34 -2.17 -3.30 7.07
CA GLU A 34 -2.28 -3.78 5.69
C GLU A 34 -3.52 -3.20 5.00
N ARG A 35 -4.66 -3.19 5.70
CA ARG A 35 -5.91 -2.65 5.17
C ARG A 35 -5.81 -1.15 4.87
N VAL A 36 -5.29 -0.36 5.80
CA VAL A 36 -5.08 1.08 5.64
C VAL A 36 -4.17 1.35 4.45
N CYS A 37 -3.08 0.59 4.31
CA CYS A 37 -2.17 0.71 3.17
C CYS A 37 -2.87 0.42 1.84
N LYS A 38 -3.68 -0.64 1.76
CA LYS A 38 -4.47 -0.99 0.55
C LYS A 38 -5.48 0.10 0.21
N VAL A 39 -6.25 0.57 1.18
CA VAL A 39 -7.25 1.64 0.99
C VAL A 39 -6.56 2.93 0.52
N ALA A 40 -5.45 3.33 1.17
CA ALA A 40 -4.70 4.51 0.77
C ALA A 40 -4.17 4.42 -0.68
N CYS A 41 -3.67 3.25 -1.08
CA CYS A 41 -3.19 3.02 -2.43
C CYS A 41 -4.33 2.99 -3.48
N TRP A 42 -5.54 2.58 -3.13
CA TRP A 42 -6.73 2.73 -3.99
C TRP A 42 -7.18 4.19 -4.12
N CYS A 43 -7.10 4.98 -3.05
CA CYS A 43 -7.52 6.38 -3.06
C CYS A 43 -6.66 7.28 -3.96
N ILE A 44 -5.41 6.90 -4.21
CA ILE A 44 -4.45 7.68 -5.02
C ILE A 44 -4.29 7.15 -6.45
N GLN A 45 -5.18 6.26 -6.92
CA GLN A 45 -5.14 5.75 -8.28
C GLN A 45 -5.24 6.88 -9.31
N ASP A 46 -4.55 6.70 -10.43
CA ASP A 46 -4.50 7.71 -11.50
C ASP A 46 -5.89 7.95 -12.09
N GLU A 47 -6.61 6.87 -12.40
CA GLU A 47 -7.96 6.91 -12.95
C GLU A 47 -9.00 7.17 -11.86
N GLU A 48 -9.91 8.11 -12.11
CA GLU A 48 -10.94 8.50 -11.14
C GLU A 48 -11.93 7.36 -10.86
N GLY A 49 -12.23 6.54 -11.87
CA GLY A 49 -13.15 5.40 -11.76
C GLY A 49 -12.65 4.27 -10.86
N ASP A 50 -11.34 4.18 -10.64
CA ASP A 50 -10.71 3.19 -9.77
C ASP A 50 -10.71 3.64 -8.30
N ARG A 51 -10.94 4.94 -8.04
CA ARG A 51 -10.94 5.46 -6.66
C ARG A 51 -12.22 5.04 -5.95
N PRO A 52 -12.14 4.45 -4.75
CA PRO A 52 -13.31 4.05 -4.01
C PRO A 52 -14.11 5.28 -3.54
N THR A 53 -15.42 5.10 -3.44
CA THR A 53 -16.27 6.13 -2.82
C THR A 53 -15.96 6.26 -1.34
N MET A 54 -16.18 7.44 -0.75
CA MET A 54 -15.95 7.65 0.68
C MET A 54 -16.74 6.69 1.58
N GLY A 55 -17.95 6.29 1.17
CA GLY A 55 -18.73 5.28 1.90
C GLY A 55 -18.05 3.91 1.93
N LEU A 56 -17.49 3.48 0.79
CA LEU A 56 -16.74 2.22 0.70
C LEU A 56 -15.43 2.30 1.49
N VAL A 57 -14.72 3.42 1.43
CA VAL A 57 -13.49 3.66 2.21
C VAL A 57 -13.74 3.45 3.70
N VAL A 58 -14.81 4.04 4.24
CA VAL A 58 -15.17 3.87 5.67
C VAL A 58 -15.47 2.41 5.99
N GLN A 59 -16.32 1.75 5.18
CA GLN A 59 -16.65 0.34 5.39
C GLN A 59 -15.41 -0.56 5.36
N GLN A 60 -14.45 -0.26 4.48
CA GLN A 60 -13.19 -0.98 4.42
C GLN A 60 -12.43 -0.76 5.72
N LEU A 61 -12.15 0.49 6.10
CA LEU A 61 -11.40 0.83 7.31
C LEU A 61 -12.03 0.27 8.60
N GLU A 62 -13.36 0.19 8.67
CA GLU A 62 -14.09 -0.34 9.83
C GLU A 62 -14.05 -1.86 9.95
N GLY A 63 -13.54 -2.60 8.97
CA GLY A 63 -13.56 -4.06 9.02
C GLY A 63 -14.65 -4.71 8.17
N VAL A 64 -15.65 -3.93 7.73
CA VAL A 64 -16.93 -4.43 7.20
C VAL A 64 -16.81 -4.91 5.76
N ALA A 65 -16.04 -4.22 4.93
CA ALA A 65 -15.75 -4.58 3.56
C ALA A 65 -14.29 -4.99 3.41
N ASP A 66 -14.02 -5.98 2.55
CA ASP A 66 -12.66 -6.36 2.20
C ASP A 66 -12.08 -5.40 1.15
N VAL A 67 -10.75 -5.34 1.09
CA VAL A 67 -10.02 -4.52 0.14
C VAL A 67 -8.99 -5.36 -0.60
N GLY A 68 -9.15 -5.47 -1.92
CA GLY A 68 -8.19 -6.13 -2.78
C GLY A 68 -6.87 -5.38 -2.85
N LEU A 69 -5.81 -6.06 -3.29
CA LEU A 69 -4.53 -5.42 -3.54
C LEU A 69 -4.67 -4.40 -4.70
N PRO A 70 -4.37 -3.11 -4.49
CA PRO A 70 -4.48 -2.11 -5.54
C PRO A 70 -3.34 -2.27 -6.55
N PRO A 71 -3.55 -1.92 -7.84
CA PRO A 71 -2.45 -1.79 -8.77
C PRO A 71 -1.49 -0.68 -8.33
N ILE A 72 -0.20 -0.78 -8.67
CA ILE A 72 0.73 0.34 -8.45
C ILE A 72 0.37 1.44 -9.46
N PRO A 73 0.02 2.66 -9.03
CA PRO A 73 -0.31 3.74 -9.95
C PRO A 73 0.82 3.99 -10.94
N SER A 74 0.49 4.20 -12.22
CA SER A 74 1.46 4.28 -13.32
C SER A 74 2.47 5.42 -13.10
N ARG A 75 2.02 6.55 -12.54
CA ARG A 75 2.90 7.67 -12.18
C ARG A 75 3.89 7.29 -11.08
N LEU A 76 3.46 6.51 -10.10
CA LEU A 76 4.33 6.00 -9.02
C LEU A 76 5.29 4.93 -9.55
N HIS A 77 4.83 4.08 -10.47
CA HIS A 77 5.64 3.04 -11.10
C HIS A 77 6.82 3.66 -11.89
N MET A 78 6.56 4.73 -12.65
CA MET A 78 7.60 5.47 -13.35
C MET A 78 8.66 6.03 -12.38
N LEU A 79 8.25 6.60 -11.25
CA LEU A 79 9.16 7.11 -10.21
C LEU A 79 9.96 5.99 -9.52
N ALA A 80 9.38 4.79 -9.37
CA ALA A 80 10.06 3.63 -8.82
C ALA A 80 11.15 3.10 -9.77
N MET A 81 10.84 3.04 -11.07
CA MET A 81 11.76 2.58 -12.11
C MET A 81 12.93 3.54 -12.34
N VAL A 82 12.68 4.85 -12.35
CA VAL A 82 13.73 5.87 -12.55
C VAL A 82 14.72 5.93 -11.39
N ASN A 83 14.29 5.54 -10.18
CA ASN A 83 15.14 5.55 -8.97
C ASN A 83 15.75 4.18 -8.58
N GLY A 84 15.61 3.14 -9.42
CA GLY A 84 16.25 1.85 -9.18
C GLY A 84 15.81 1.14 -7.89
N CYS A 85 14.55 1.33 -7.47
CA CYS A 85 14.05 0.75 -6.22
C CYS A 85 13.61 -0.72 -6.34
N VAL A 86 13.64 -1.32 -7.53
CA VAL A 86 13.45 -2.77 -7.71
C VAL A 86 14.75 -3.47 -7.34
N GLY A 87 15.03 -3.53 -6.05
CA GLY A 87 15.93 -4.54 -5.50
C GLY A 87 15.16 -5.84 -5.46
N GLY A 88 15.54 -6.79 -6.30
CA GLY A 88 15.01 -8.15 -6.23
C GLY A 88 15.25 -8.75 -4.84
N GLY A 89 14.18 -9.23 -4.22
CA GLY A 89 14.21 -10.17 -3.11
C GLY A 89 13.44 -11.40 -3.57
N ALA A 90 14.17 -12.48 -3.77
CA ALA A 90 13.72 -13.71 -4.39
C ALA A 90 12.57 -14.38 -3.59
N GLU A 91 11.66 -14.98 -4.35
CA GLU A 91 11.10 -16.30 -4.03
C GLU A 91 12.19 -17.22 -3.46
N ASP A 92 11.92 -17.85 -2.32
CA ASP A 92 11.98 -19.32 -2.20
C ASP A 92 11.50 -19.78 -0.81
N GLU A 93 10.52 -20.66 -0.88
CA GLU A 93 10.07 -21.58 0.14
C GLU A 93 11.18 -22.59 0.47
N LEU A 94 11.71 -22.56 1.70
CA LEU A 94 12.00 -23.74 2.53
C LEU A 94 12.24 -23.36 4.00
#